data_AF-A0A7K3B4Q2-F1
#
_entry.id   AF-A0A7K3B4Q2-F1
#
_cell.length_a   1.000
_cell.length_b   1.000
_cell.length_c   1.000
_cell.angle_alpha   90.00
_cell.angle_beta   90.00
_cell.angle_gamma   90.00
#
_symmetry.space_group_name_H-M   'P 1'
#
loop_
_entity.id
_entity.type
_entity.pdbx_description
1 polymer ?
#
loop_
_entity_poly.entity_id
_entity_poly.type
_entity_poly.pdbx_seq_one_letter_code
_entity_poly.pdbx_strand_id
1 'polypeptide(L)'
;MDDDIDARVALWGSACEAVARLLSPHAEVVLHDVRDERVLGVWNPVTRRTAGDRALPGELGPPGRPADDVDGPRETLLPGGRRVSSVSAVLRDAEGTESAVLCVHLDRTPLDRAAAVLTAFAAPAAAPGEQTPLAEGWTRQVDRVIASRVRVRVRARGRPAERLDRTDRLAVLGELERAGVFARRGAVPVVAEALGTSPLDDLRAARRAQGRRGTGLSARVEQVRGARRRSPPRGVLSAYDHPMADMTETTPGWLSPDDLELTRARMPILYVDAVPVRVDDSGEVTHIGLLLRIGPDGSVSRALVSGRVLHHERVREALVRHLEKDLGPMALPRIPVSPQPFTIAEYFPTQGVTPFHDPRQHAVSLAYVVPVAGDCHPRQDALDLVWFTPQEASSPQLQQEMQGGQGVLLRQALAHVGCLS
;
A
#
# COMPACT_ATOMS: atom_id res chain seq x y z
N MET A 1 -29.13 49.11 25.45
CA MET A 1 -28.01 49.25 24.48
C MET A 1 -28.51 48.41 23.32
N ASP A 2 -29.34 49.03 22.48
CA ASP A 2 -29.94 48.37 21.32
C ASP A 2 -28.80 48.00 20.38
N ASP A 3 -28.52 46.72 20.28
CA ASP A 3 -27.65 46.17 19.27
C ASP A 3 -28.43 46.34 17.96
N ASP A 4 -28.07 47.35 17.17
CA ASP A 4 -28.67 47.65 15.87
C ASP A 4 -28.33 46.50 14.92
N ILE A 5 -29.17 45.46 14.92
CA ILE A 5 -29.02 44.29 14.07
C ILE A 5 -29.09 44.78 12.63
N ASP A 6 -27.99 44.58 11.88
CA ASP A 6 -27.89 44.98 10.48
C ASP A 6 -29.14 44.52 9.70
N ALA A 7 -29.79 45.45 9.00
CA ALA A 7 -31.05 45.20 8.31
C ALA A 7 -30.97 44.01 7.33
N ARG A 8 -29.78 43.70 6.80
CA ARG A 8 -29.56 42.54 5.92
C ARG A 8 -29.58 41.22 6.70
N VAL A 9 -29.12 41.21 7.95
CA VAL A 9 -29.24 40.07 8.85
C VAL A 9 -30.71 39.87 9.24
N ALA A 10 -31.47 40.95 9.48
CA ALA A 10 -32.90 40.85 9.73
C ALA A 10 -33.67 40.29 8.52
N LEU A 11 -33.29 40.69 7.30
CA LEU A 11 -33.92 40.27 6.06
C LEU A 11 -33.58 38.81 5.66
N TRP A 12 -32.30 38.42 5.74
CA TRP A 12 -31.81 37.15 5.23
C TRP A 12 -31.54 36.09 6.31
N GLY A 13 -31.54 36.48 7.58
CA GLY A 13 -31.14 35.61 8.69
C GLY A 13 -32.01 34.36 8.83
N SER A 14 -33.31 34.44 8.53
CA SER A 14 -34.21 33.28 8.58
C SER A 14 -33.87 32.23 7.51
N ALA A 15 -33.48 32.66 6.31
CA ALA A 15 -33.01 31.76 5.25
C ALA A 15 -31.65 31.14 5.62
N CYS A 16 -30.73 31.94 6.17
CA CYS A 16 -29.42 31.47 6.62
C CYS A 16 -29.56 30.41 7.72
N GLU A 17 -30.41 30.67 8.72
CA GLU A 17 -30.72 29.74 9.80
C GLU A 17 -31.36 28.44 9.28
N ALA A 18 -32.29 28.54 8.32
CA ALA A 18 -32.92 27.35 7.72
C ALA A 18 -31.89 26.44 7.03
N VAL A 19 -30.97 27.01 6.24
CA VAL A 19 -29.90 26.26 5.58
C VAL A 19 -28.95 25.65 6.62
N ALA A 20 -28.53 26.43 7.62
CA ALA A 20 -27.65 25.96 8.69
C ALA A 20 -28.27 24.80 9.47
N ARG A 21 -29.57 24.87 9.81
CA ARG A 21 -30.28 23.79 10.51
C ARG A 21 -30.38 22.52 9.68
N LEU A 22 -30.66 22.65 8.38
CA LEU A 22 -30.77 21.49 7.48
C LEU A 22 -29.44 20.74 7.35
N LEU A 23 -28.33 21.48 7.31
CA LEU A 23 -27.00 20.94 7.03
C LEU A 23 -26.14 20.78 8.30
N SER A 24 -26.71 21.01 9.48
CA SER A 24 -26.05 20.83 10.76
C SER A 24 -25.72 19.35 11.02
N PRO A 25 -24.57 19.01 11.64
CA PRO A 25 -23.54 19.91 12.18
C PRO A 25 -22.44 20.24 11.17
N HIS A 26 -22.64 19.94 9.88
CA HIS A 26 -21.57 19.87 8.89
C HIS A 26 -21.39 21.13 8.04
N ALA A 27 -22.38 22.03 7.99
CA ALA A 27 -22.24 23.27 7.25
C ALA A 27 -22.24 24.51 8.15
N GLU A 28 -21.29 25.41 7.91
CA GLU A 28 -21.33 26.78 8.42
C GLU A 28 -21.93 27.69 7.35
N VAL A 29 -22.81 28.59 7.76
CA VAL A 29 -23.40 29.61 6.89
C VAL A 29 -22.92 30.97 7.34
N VAL A 30 -22.44 31.79 6.42
CA VAL A 30 -21.89 33.13 6.71
C VAL A 30 -22.50 34.13 5.77
N LEU A 31 -22.96 35.26 6.31
CA LEU A 31 -23.41 36.39 5.53
C LEU A 31 -22.35 37.48 5.59
N HIS A 32 -21.92 37.98 4.43
CA HIS A 32 -20.91 39.02 4.30
C HIS A 32 -21.49 40.31 3.72
N ASP A 33 -20.90 41.44 4.11
CA ASP A 33 -21.07 42.71 3.42
C ASP A 33 -20.30 42.68 2.09
N VAL A 34 -20.95 43.09 1.01
CA VAL A 34 -20.32 43.10 -0.32
C VAL A 34 -19.22 44.17 -0.47
N ARG A 35 -19.24 45.25 0.32
CA ARG A 35 -18.37 46.42 0.14
C ARG A 35 -17.06 46.31 0.89
N ASP A 36 -17.11 45.86 2.14
CA ASP A 36 -15.95 45.75 3.02
C ASP A 36 -15.62 44.30 3.40
N GLU A 37 -16.34 43.32 2.82
CA GLU A 37 -16.11 41.89 3.01
C GLU A 37 -16.18 41.44 4.47
N ARG A 38 -16.82 42.23 5.34
CA ARG A 38 -16.98 41.86 6.76
C ARG A 38 -18.10 40.84 6.94
N VAL A 39 -17.97 40.00 7.94
CA VAL A 39 -19.00 39.06 8.38
C VAL A 39 -20.11 39.84 9.09
N LEU A 40 -21.33 39.77 8.55
CA LEU A 40 -22.55 40.31 9.14
C LEU A 40 -23.19 39.33 10.12
N GLY A 41 -23.13 38.03 9.81
CA GLY A 41 -23.69 36.97 10.66
C GLY A 41 -23.10 35.60 10.33
N VAL A 42 -23.07 34.72 11.33
CA VAL A 42 -22.60 33.34 11.22
C VAL A 42 -23.62 32.41 11.87
N TRP A 43 -23.97 31.32 11.19
CA TRP A 43 -24.86 30.28 11.68
C TRP A 43 -24.16 28.93 11.61
N ASN A 44 -24.32 28.13 12.67
CA ASN A 44 -23.54 26.92 12.93
C ASN A 44 -22.01 27.14 12.77
N PRO A 45 -21.39 27.98 13.64
CA PRO A 45 -19.98 28.36 13.51
C PRO A 45 -19.04 27.16 13.71
N VAL A 46 -18.54 26.61 12.61
CA VAL A 46 -17.55 25.54 12.56
C VAL A 46 -16.14 26.12 12.60
N THR A 47 -15.97 27.25 11.93
CA THR A 47 -14.86 28.17 12.10
C THR A 47 -15.20 29.05 13.30
N ARG A 48 -14.21 29.45 14.09
CA ARG A 48 -14.45 30.26 15.30
C ARG A 48 -14.75 31.75 14.96
N ARG A 49 -15.34 32.00 13.80
CA ARG A 49 -15.65 33.34 13.29
C ARG A 49 -16.89 33.90 13.96
N THR A 50 -16.92 35.22 14.06
CA THR A 50 -18.03 35.99 14.62
C THR A 50 -18.34 37.19 13.74
N ALA A 51 -19.50 37.81 13.95
CA ALA A 51 -19.85 39.06 13.29
C ALA A 51 -18.77 40.13 13.53
N GLY A 52 -18.42 40.88 12.48
CA GLY A 52 -17.33 41.87 12.47
C GLY A 52 -15.98 41.35 11.98
N ASP A 53 -15.77 40.03 11.92
CA ASP A 53 -14.55 39.46 11.32
C ASP A 53 -14.47 39.77 9.82
N ARG A 54 -13.26 39.81 9.26
CA ARG A 54 -13.07 39.90 7.80
C ARG A 54 -13.29 38.53 7.14
N ALA A 55 -13.76 38.55 5.90
CA ALA A 55 -13.75 37.37 5.05
C ALA A 55 -12.33 36.77 4.97
N LEU A 56 -12.28 35.45 4.89
CA LEU A 56 -11.03 34.73 4.70
C LEU A 56 -10.48 34.99 3.29
N PRO A 57 -9.15 34.98 3.11
CA PRO A 57 -8.55 35.17 1.79
C PRO A 57 -9.12 34.20 0.75
N GLY A 58 -9.70 34.74 -0.33
CA GLY A 58 -10.28 33.96 -1.43
C GLY A 58 -11.68 33.38 -1.16
N GLU A 59 -12.31 33.71 -0.03
CA GLU A 59 -13.67 33.26 0.32
C GLU A 59 -14.72 33.76 -0.67
N LEU A 60 -14.69 35.07 -0.98
CA LEU A 60 -15.66 35.74 -1.83
C LEU A 60 -15.33 35.66 -3.34
N GLY A 61 -14.32 34.87 -3.72
CA GLY A 61 -13.87 34.74 -5.12
C GLY A 61 -13.06 35.94 -5.63
N PRO A 62 -12.49 35.88 -6.85
CA PRO A 62 -11.80 37.02 -7.44
C PRO A 62 -12.79 38.15 -7.79
N PRO A 63 -12.38 39.43 -7.71
CA PRO A 63 -13.21 40.54 -8.16
C PRO A 63 -13.41 40.46 -9.68
N GLY A 64 -14.66 40.30 -10.11
CA GLY A 64 -15.04 40.09 -11.51
C GLY A 64 -16.04 38.94 -11.63
N ARG A 65 -17.32 39.30 -11.71
CA ARG A 65 -18.49 38.42 -11.55
C ARG A 65 -18.51 37.21 -12.52
N PRO A 66 -18.95 36.02 -12.07
CA PRO A 66 -19.60 35.07 -12.96
C PRO A 66 -20.90 35.67 -13.53
N ALA A 67 -21.38 35.20 -14.68
CA ALA A 67 -22.63 35.69 -15.29
C ALA A 67 -23.89 35.38 -14.43
N ASP A 68 -23.75 34.54 -13.41
CA ASP A 68 -24.80 34.07 -12.52
C ASP A 68 -24.60 34.60 -11.09
N ASP A 69 -25.71 34.88 -10.37
CA ASP A 69 -25.70 35.38 -8.98
C ASP A 69 -25.17 34.35 -7.95
N VAL A 70 -24.85 33.13 -8.38
CA VAL A 70 -24.35 32.03 -7.54
C VAL A 70 -23.00 31.53 -8.07
N ASP A 71 -22.01 31.47 -7.18
CA ASP A 71 -20.64 31.03 -7.45
C ASP A 71 -20.29 29.77 -6.64
N GLY A 72 -19.61 28.82 -7.29
CA GLY A 72 -19.23 27.52 -6.72
C GLY A 72 -19.99 26.32 -7.32
N PRO A 73 -19.88 25.11 -6.71
CA PRO A 73 -19.12 24.81 -5.50
C PRO A 73 -17.59 24.89 -5.74
N ARG A 74 -16.90 25.67 -4.92
CA ARG A 74 -15.43 25.74 -4.87
C ARG A 74 -14.90 24.89 -3.74
N GLU A 75 -13.75 24.26 -3.94
CA GLU A 75 -13.09 23.49 -2.89
C GLU A 75 -11.97 24.29 -2.23
N THR A 76 -11.99 24.30 -0.90
CA THR A 76 -10.94 24.93 -0.08
C THR A 76 -10.48 23.97 1.01
N LEU A 77 -9.20 24.04 1.35
CA LEU A 77 -8.61 23.33 2.48
C LEU A 77 -8.53 24.27 3.69
N LEU A 78 -9.27 23.95 4.75
CA LEU A 78 -9.14 24.64 6.03
C LEU A 78 -7.85 24.21 6.76
N PRO A 79 -7.33 25.05 7.68
CA PRO A 79 -6.24 24.66 8.58
C PRO A 79 -6.53 23.32 9.27
N GLY A 80 -5.55 22.41 9.26
CA GLY A 80 -5.72 21.03 9.72
C GLY A 80 -6.13 20.03 8.63
N GLY A 81 -6.21 20.44 7.36
CA GLY A 81 -6.40 19.56 6.21
C GLY A 81 -7.85 19.14 5.96
N ARG A 82 -8.82 19.78 6.61
CA ARG A 82 -10.25 19.54 6.37
C ARG A 82 -10.65 20.13 5.02
N ARG A 83 -11.28 19.32 4.16
CA ARG A 83 -11.81 19.76 2.87
C ARG A 83 -13.21 20.33 3.06
N VAL A 84 -13.42 21.51 2.47
CA VAL A 84 -14.70 22.23 2.52
C VAL A 84 -15.14 22.54 1.10
N SER A 85 -16.42 22.29 0.81
CA SER A 85 -17.09 22.84 -0.38
C SER A 85 -17.79 24.13 0.00
N SER A 86 -17.52 25.19 -0.75
CA SER A 86 -18.09 26.52 -0.55
C SER A 86 -18.95 26.92 -1.74
N VAL A 87 -20.17 27.38 -1.47
CA VAL A 87 -21.03 28.04 -2.46
C VAL A 87 -21.34 29.44 -1.94
N SER A 88 -21.23 30.43 -2.80
CA SER A 88 -21.51 31.83 -2.49
C SER A 88 -22.65 32.33 -3.37
N ALA A 89 -23.59 33.07 -2.81
CA ALA A 89 -24.69 33.68 -3.53
C ALA A 89 -24.73 35.19 -3.25
N VAL A 90 -24.74 35.99 -4.30
CA VAL A 90 -24.90 37.43 -4.18
C VAL A 90 -26.38 37.75 -3.97
N LEU A 91 -26.67 38.45 -2.89
CA LEU A 91 -28.02 38.86 -2.52
C LEU A 91 -28.22 40.33 -2.89
N ARG A 92 -29.32 40.61 -3.59
CA ARG A 92 -29.68 41.95 -4.07
C ARG A 92 -30.78 42.57 -3.21
N ASP A 93 -30.78 43.90 -3.12
CA ASP A 93 -31.89 44.65 -2.53
C ASP A 93 -33.07 44.79 -3.51
N ALA A 94 -34.12 45.50 -3.09
CA ALA A 94 -35.34 45.68 -3.88
C ALA A 94 -35.08 46.47 -5.18
N GLU A 95 -34.02 47.27 -5.20
CA GLU A 95 -33.56 48.06 -6.33
C GLU A 95 -32.63 47.26 -7.28
N GLY A 96 -32.31 45.99 -6.95
CA GLY A 96 -31.46 45.11 -7.75
C GLY A 96 -29.96 45.31 -7.51
N THR A 97 -29.58 46.13 -6.53
CA THR A 97 -28.19 46.41 -6.16
C THR A 97 -27.67 45.32 -5.23
N GLU A 98 -26.41 44.93 -5.41
CA GLU A 98 -25.78 43.92 -4.55
C GLU A 98 -25.64 44.45 -3.12
N SER A 99 -26.15 43.67 -2.17
CA SER A 99 -26.33 44.10 -0.78
C SER A 99 -25.53 43.25 0.20
N ALA A 100 -25.48 41.93 -0.03
CA ALA A 100 -24.75 40.99 0.80
C ALA A 100 -24.31 39.76 -0.01
N VAL A 101 -23.39 38.97 0.54
CA VAL A 101 -23.01 37.66 -0.02
C VAL A 101 -23.27 36.57 1.03
N LEU A 102 -24.07 35.59 0.65
CA LEU A 102 -24.33 34.39 1.44
C LEU A 102 -23.33 33.30 1.07
N CYS A 103 -22.52 32.87 2.01
CA CYS A 103 -21.57 31.77 1.85
C CYS A 103 -22.04 30.54 2.66
N VAL A 104 -22.05 29.37 2.03
CA VAL A 104 -22.35 28.08 2.67
C VAL A 104 -21.13 27.19 2.54
N HIS A 105 -20.57 26.78 3.68
CA HIS A 105 -19.35 25.98 3.79
C HIS A 105 -19.65 24.60 4.35
N LEU A 106 -19.68 23.58 3.51
CA LEU A 106 -19.92 22.20 3.93
C LEU A 106 -18.59 21.47 4.20
N ASP A 107 -18.39 21.00 5.44
CA ASP A 107 -17.31 20.07 5.78
C ASP A 107 -17.55 18.72 5.12
N ARG A 108 -16.72 18.41 4.13
CA ARG A 108 -16.81 17.14 3.41
C ARG A 108 -16.17 15.99 4.17
N THR A 109 -15.46 16.24 5.27
CA THR A 109 -14.71 15.19 6.00
C THR A 109 -15.57 13.96 6.33
N PRO A 110 -16.82 14.07 6.81
CA PRO A 110 -17.67 12.90 7.05
C PRO A 110 -18.06 12.17 5.77
N LEU A 111 -18.36 12.91 4.70
CA LEU A 111 -18.69 12.36 3.39
C LEU A 111 -17.49 11.68 2.75
N ASP A 112 -16.30 12.27 2.83
CA ASP A 112 -15.06 11.70 2.33
C ASP A 112 -14.67 10.44 3.12
N ARG A 113 -14.89 10.42 4.44
CA ARG A 113 -14.71 9.20 5.27
C ARG A 113 -15.71 8.11 4.92
N ALA A 114 -16.99 8.47 4.78
CA ALA A 114 -18.03 7.53 4.39
C ALA A 114 -17.76 7.00 2.98
N ALA A 115 -17.40 7.86 2.03
CA ALA A 115 -16.99 7.48 0.69
C ALA A 115 -15.74 6.60 0.71
N ALA A 116 -14.76 6.85 1.56
CA ALA A 116 -13.59 5.98 1.69
C ALA A 116 -13.96 4.59 2.23
N VAL A 117 -14.84 4.51 3.23
CA VAL A 117 -15.35 3.23 3.75
C VAL A 117 -16.20 2.51 2.72
N LEU A 118 -17.13 3.21 2.07
CA LEU A 118 -17.98 2.67 1.01
C LEU A 118 -17.16 2.31 -0.22
N THR A 119 -16.10 3.04 -0.56
CA THR A 119 -15.17 2.69 -1.64
C THR A 119 -14.32 1.50 -1.25
N ALA A 120 -13.89 1.35 0.01
CA ALA A 120 -13.19 0.16 0.47
C ALA A 120 -14.12 -1.07 0.47
N PHE A 121 -15.39 -0.87 0.80
CA PHE A 121 -16.41 -1.91 0.85
C PHE A 121 -16.94 -2.30 -0.54
N ALA A 122 -17.18 -1.30 -1.39
CA ALA A 122 -17.68 -1.43 -2.76
C ALA A 122 -16.57 -1.46 -3.80
N ALA A 123 -15.30 -1.42 -3.37
CA ALA A 123 -14.16 -1.64 -4.26
C ALA A 123 -14.42 -2.97 -4.96
N PRO A 124 -14.62 -2.96 -6.29
CA PRO A 124 -14.41 -4.17 -7.05
C PRO A 124 -12.97 -4.59 -6.78
N ALA A 125 -12.64 -5.89 -6.78
CA ALA A 125 -11.25 -6.22 -6.98
C ALA A 125 -10.86 -5.65 -8.36
N ALA A 126 -10.21 -4.50 -8.37
CA ALA A 126 -10.27 -3.61 -9.52
C ALA A 126 -9.57 -4.21 -10.75
N ALA A 127 -10.20 -4.06 -11.91
CA ALA A 127 -9.48 -3.98 -13.18
C ALA A 127 -8.91 -2.56 -13.37
N PRO A 128 -7.73 -2.40 -14.01
CA PRO A 128 -6.93 -1.18 -13.95
C PRO A 128 -7.14 -0.27 -15.16
N GLY A 129 -7.15 1.04 -14.94
CA GLY A 129 -7.20 2.00 -16.04
C GLY A 129 -7.06 3.47 -15.63
N GLU A 130 -5.99 3.79 -14.88
CA GLU A 130 -5.22 5.05 -14.95
C GLU A 130 -4.29 5.11 -13.72
N GLN A 131 -3.02 4.76 -13.92
CA GLN A 131 -2.02 4.82 -12.86
C GLN A 131 -0.78 5.56 -13.34
N THR A 132 -0.45 6.63 -12.62
CA THR A 132 0.86 7.27 -12.54
C THR A 132 1.99 6.22 -12.56
N PRO A 133 3.13 6.46 -13.24
CA PRO A 133 4.19 5.48 -13.37
C PRO A 133 4.56 4.82 -12.02
N LEU A 134 4.47 3.49 -11.97
CA LEU A 134 4.67 2.65 -10.78
C LEU A 134 5.96 2.99 -9.99
N ALA A 135 7.02 3.38 -10.70
CA ALA A 135 8.29 3.77 -10.11
C ALA A 135 8.20 5.05 -9.25
N GLU A 136 7.41 6.04 -9.69
CA GLU A 136 7.19 7.29 -8.93
C GLU A 136 6.26 7.07 -7.74
N GLY A 137 5.29 6.17 -7.86
CA GLY A 137 4.40 5.77 -6.76
C GLY A 137 5.16 5.02 -5.66
N TRP A 138 5.98 4.04 -6.03
CA TRP A 138 6.82 3.27 -5.12
C TRP A 138 7.85 4.16 -4.41
N THR A 139 8.53 5.05 -5.15
CA THR A 139 9.54 5.95 -4.57
C THR A 139 8.89 6.86 -3.52
N ARG A 140 7.74 7.46 -3.83
CA ARG A 140 6.96 8.26 -2.86
C ARG A 140 6.46 7.45 -1.67
N GLN A 141 6.12 6.17 -1.86
CA GLN A 141 5.71 5.29 -0.77
C GLN A 141 6.87 4.96 0.17
N VAL A 142 8.04 4.64 -0.38
CA VAL A 142 9.26 4.40 0.40
C VAL A 142 9.71 5.67 1.12
N ASP A 143 9.66 6.82 0.46
CA ASP A 143 10.03 8.10 1.07
C ASP A 143 9.08 8.45 2.23
N ARG A 144 7.77 8.15 2.11
CA ARG A 144 6.81 8.26 3.22
C ARG A 144 7.16 7.36 4.41
N VAL A 145 7.65 6.14 4.17
CA VAL A 145 8.09 5.22 5.23
C VAL A 145 9.38 5.71 5.89
N ILE A 146 10.33 6.25 5.12
CA ILE A 146 11.55 6.85 5.69
C ILE A 146 11.18 8.07 6.54
N ALA A 147 10.36 8.97 6.00
CA ALA A 147 9.89 10.15 6.72
C ALA A 147 9.06 9.79 7.98
N SER A 148 8.30 8.70 7.98
CA SER A 148 7.58 8.24 9.17
C SER A 148 8.55 7.70 10.24
N ARG A 149 9.58 6.93 9.84
CA ARG A 149 10.63 6.45 10.74
C ARG A 149 11.42 7.57 11.39
N VAL A 150 11.69 8.65 10.65
CA VAL A 150 12.28 9.88 11.20
C VAL A 150 11.32 10.52 12.21
N ARG A 151 10.06 10.75 11.83
CA ARG A 151 9.05 11.37 12.71
C ARG A 151 8.84 10.64 14.03
N VAL A 152 8.84 9.31 14.04
CA VAL A 152 8.72 8.51 15.27
C VAL A 152 9.90 8.78 16.22
N ARG A 153 11.12 8.85 15.68
CA ARG A 153 12.35 9.06 16.47
C ARG A 153 12.49 10.50 16.94
N VAL A 154 12.05 11.47 16.14
CA VAL A 154 11.94 12.88 16.54
C VAL A 154 10.94 13.04 17.68
N ARG A 155 9.75 12.42 17.57
CA ARG A 155 8.73 12.46 18.65
C ARG A 155 9.22 11.86 19.96
N ALA A 156 10.06 10.82 19.90
CA ALA A 156 10.68 10.24 21.09
C ALA A 156 11.61 11.22 21.85
N ARG A 157 11.99 12.35 21.24
CA ARG A 157 12.78 13.43 21.88
C ARG A 157 11.92 14.49 22.56
N GLY A 158 10.59 14.40 22.45
CA GLY A 158 9.66 15.33 23.10
C GLY A 158 9.67 16.76 22.52
N ARG A 159 10.32 16.98 21.36
CA ARG A 159 10.41 18.29 20.69
C ARG A 159 10.22 18.13 19.17
N PRO A 160 9.66 19.14 18.48
CA PRO A 160 9.51 19.10 17.03
C PRO A 160 10.89 19.19 16.33
N ALA A 161 10.98 18.71 15.09
CA ALA A 161 12.25 18.51 14.37
C ALA A 161 13.10 19.80 14.29
N GLU A 162 12.42 20.94 14.17
CA GLU A 162 12.98 22.29 14.05
C GLU A 162 13.64 22.75 15.36
N ARG A 163 13.28 22.14 16.50
CA ARG A 163 13.77 22.48 17.85
C ARG A 163 14.72 21.43 18.43
N LEU A 164 15.13 20.44 17.65
CA LEU A 164 16.14 19.46 18.10
C LEU A 164 17.51 20.11 18.19
N ASP A 165 18.19 19.91 19.32
CA ASP A 165 19.57 20.31 19.46
C ASP A 165 20.52 19.33 18.74
N ARG A 166 21.82 19.65 18.72
CA ARG A 166 22.83 18.82 18.05
C ARG A 166 22.93 17.40 18.61
N THR A 167 22.72 17.24 19.92
CA THR A 167 22.79 15.95 20.60
C THR A 167 21.61 15.07 20.21
N ASP A 168 20.40 15.63 20.20
CA ASP A 168 19.19 14.96 19.77
C ASP A 168 19.27 14.52 18.30
N ARG A 169 19.77 15.42 17.44
CA ARG A 169 19.96 15.13 16.00
C ARG A 169 20.91 13.96 15.77
N LEU A 170 22.07 13.97 16.43
CA LEU A 170 23.04 12.88 16.34
C LEU A 170 22.46 11.56 16.85
N ALA A 171 21.63 11.59 17.89
CA ALA A 171 20.99 10.40 18.41
C ALA A 171 19.93 9.84 17.43
N VAL A 172 19.11 10.69 16.81
CA VAL A 172 18.17 10.30 15.75
C VAL A 172 18.91 9.70 14.54
N LEU A 173 19.98 10.36 14.08
CA LEU A 173 20.79 9.85 12.96
C LEU A 173 21.45 8.51 13.30
N GLY A 174 21.97 8.33 14.52
CA GLY A 174 22.54 7.07 14.97
C GLY A 174 21.52 5.93 15.06
N GLU A 175 20.27 6.23 15.43
CA GLU A 175 19.17 5.26 15.41
C GLU A 175 18.74 4.89 13.98
N LEU A 176 18.77 5.83 13.05
CA LEU A 176 18.46 5.59 11.64
C LEU A 176 19.56 4.77 10.95
N GLU A 177 20.83 5.01 11.29
CA GLU A 177 21.98 4.21 10.83
C GLU A 177 21.86 2.76 11.34
N ARG A 178 21.62 2.56 12.64
CA ARG A 178 21.39 1.22 13.22
C ARG A 178 20.18 0.51 12.62
N ALA A 179 19.18 1.26 12.17
CA ALA A 179 18.01 0.73 11.48
C ALA A 179 18.21 0.51 9.96
N GLY A 180 19.42 0.76 9.44
CA GLY A 180 19.78 0.53 8.04
C GLY A 180 19.17 1.53 7.05
N VAL A 181 18.63 2.66 7.51
CA VAL A 181 17.92 3.62 6.64
C VAL A 181 18.85 4.23 5.58
N PHE A 182 20.11 4.49 5.93
CA PHE A 182 21.09 5.08 5.02
C PHE A 182 21.73 4.09 4.03
N ALA A 183 21.46 2.79 4.17
CA ALA A 183 21.88 1.79 3.17
C ALA A 183 21.11 1.95 1.84
N ARG A 184 19.97 2.64 1.85
CA ARG A 184 19.17 2.92 0.65
C ARG A 184 19.72 4.14 -0.09
N ARG A 185 19.94 3.98 -1.39
CA ARG A 185 20.21 5.08 -2.33
C ARG A 185 19.06 6.09 -2.31
N GLY A 186 19.37 7.37 -2.05
CA GLY A 186 18.36 8.44 -2.00
C GLY A 186 17.66 8.62 -0.65
N ALA A 187 18.05 7.92 0.42
CA ALA A 187 17.49 8.17 1.76
C ALA A 187 17.95 9.50 2.38
N VAL A 188 19.16 9.96 2.04
CA VAL A 188 19.77 11.16 2.64
C VAL A 188 18.93 12.43 2.41
N PRO A 189 18.45 12.74 1.18
CA PRO A 189 17.56 13.89 0.95
C PRO A 189 16.23 13.80 1.70
N VAL A 190 15.63 12.61 1.80
CA VAL A 190 14.34 12.41 2.49
C VAL A 190 14.48 12.60 4.00
N VAL A 191 15.58 12.12 4.59
CA VAL A 191 15.90 12.35 6.00
C VAL A 191 16.22 13.83 6.25
N ALA A 192 16.87 14.50 5.30
CA ALA A 192 17.16 15.93 5.37
C ALA A 192 15.90 16.77 5.48
N GLU A 193 14.97 16.52 4.56
CA GLU A 193 13.68 17.19 4.48
C GLU A 193 12.88 16.95 5.76
N ALA A 194 12.82 15.70 6.25
CA ALA A 194 12.10 15.36 7.48
C ALA A 194 12.74 15.95 8.77
N LEU A 195 14.02 16.30 8.76
CA LEU A 195 14.73 16.96 9.86
C LEU A 195 14.88 18.48 9.67
N GLY A 196 14.37 19.04 8.56
CA GLY A 196 14.43 20.47 8.23
C GLY A 196 15.84 21.02 7.99
N THR A 197 16.85 20.17 7.75
CA THR A 197 18.27 20.57 7.59
C THR A 197 19.04 19.57 6.74
N SER A 198 20.22 19.93 6.21
CA SER A 198 21.11 18.99 5.52
C SER A 198 21.82 18.06 6.52
N PRO A 199 21.56 16.74 6.54
CA PRO A 199 22.11 15.80 7.50
C PRO A 199 23.54 15.39 7.12
N LEU A 200 24.03 15.82 5.96
CA LEU A 200 25.37 15.48 5.46
C LEU A 200 26.48 16.03 6.37
N ASP A 201 26.32 17.24 6.90
CA ASP A 201 27.32 17.85 7.78
C ASP A 201 27.32 17.21 9.17
N ASP A 202 26.13 16.86 9.69
CA ASP A 202 25.98 16.13 10.95
C ASP A 202 26.48 14.67 10.85
N LEU A 203 26.23 13.98 9.74
CA LEU A 203 26.72 12.61 9.50
C LEU A 203 28.24 12.58 9.31
N ARG A 204 28.81 13.59 8.61
CA ARG A 204 30.28 13.78 8.49
C ARG A 204 30.90 14.09 9.85
N ALA A 205 30.26 14.93 10.68
CA ALA A 205 30.69 15.21 12.04
C ALA A 205 30.61 13.97 12.95
N ALA A 206 29.54 13.17 12.85
CA ALA A 206 29.36 11.92 13.58
C ALA A 206 30.44 10.88 13.21
N ARG A 207 30.73 10.71 11.91
CA ARG A 207 31.80 9.83 11.43
C ARG A 207 33.19 10.29 11.89
N ARG A 208 33.46 11.60 11.92
CA ARG A 208 34.70 12.16 12.47
C ARG A 208 34.83 11.96 13.99
N ALA A 209 33.72 12.02 14.73
CA ALA A 209 33.69 11.75 16.17
C ALA A 209 33.86 10.25 16.50
N GLN A 210 33.30 9.35 15.68
CA GLN A 210 33.49 7.91 15.81
C GLN A 210 34.90 7.46 15.39
N GLY A 211 35.50 8.08 14.37
CA GLY A 211 36.89 7.82 13.95
C GLY A 211 37.95 8.20 14.99
N ARG A 212 37.63 9.09 15.96
CA ARG A 212 38.53 9.44 17.08
C ARG A 212 38.38 8.55 18.32
N ARG A 213 37.37 7.67 18.39
CA ARG A 213 37.12 6.77 19.53
C ARG A 213 37.53 5.31 19.26
N GLY A 214 38.12 5.02 18.11
CA GLY A 214 38.56 3.69 17.69
C GLY A 214 40.05 3.59 17.39
N THR A 215 40.94 4.10 18.25
CA THR A 215 42.36 3.70 18.21
C THR A 215 42.56 2.53 19.15
N GLY A 216 42.48 1.32 18.60
CA GLY A 216 42.76 0.10 19.35
C GLY A 216 42.20 -1.17 18.71
N LEU A 217 42.45 -1.40 17.42
CA LEU A 217 42.60 -2.72 16.77
C LEU A 217 42.60 -2.53 15.24
N SER A 218 43.68 -1.98 14.69
CA SER A 218 43.98 -2.06 13.25
C SER A 218 45.49 -2.11 13.05
N ALA A 219 46.13 -3.06 13.71
CA ALA A 219 47.49 -3.49 13.40
C ALA A 219 47.43 -4.99 13.11
N ARG A 220 46.88 -5.38 11.94
CA ARG A 220 47.06 -6.71 11.30
C ARG A 220 46.31 -6.85 9.96
N VAL A 221 46.47 -5.92 9.02
CA VAL A 221 46.16 -6.17 7.59
C VAL A 221 47.23 -5.56 6.67
N GLU A 222 48.47 -5.42 7.16
CA GLU A 222 49.59 -4.92 6.37
C GLU A 222 50.77 -5.89 6.43
N GLN A 223 50.50 -7.13 6.05
CA GLN A 223 51.51 -8.15 5.77
C GLN A 223 50.85 -9.23 4.92
N VAL A 224 50.65 -8.96 3.63
CA VAL A 224 50.89 -9.85 2.46
C VAL A 224 50.57 -9.00 1.21
N ARG A 225 51.41 -8.01 0.91
CA ARG A 225 51.51 -7.43 -0.44
C ARG A 225 52.99 -7.32 -0.78
N GLY A 226 53.53 -8.41 -1.32
CA GLY A 226 54.95 -8.45 -1.65
C GLY A 226 55.42 -9.74 -2.31
N ALA A 227 54.75 -10.22 -3.37
CA ALA A 227 55.40 -11.15 -4.32
C ALA A 227 54.66 -11.25 -5.67
N ARG A 228 55.12 -10.42 -6.60
CA ARG A 228 55.38 -10.67 -8.05
C ARG A 228 54.42 -11.53 -8.89
N ARG A 229 53.91 -10.84 -9.92
CA ARG A 229 53.48 -11.29 -11.28
C ARG A 229 54.15 -12.57 -11.81
N ARG A 230 53.35 -13.53 -12.30
CA ARG A 230 53.45 -14.20 -13.62
C ARG A 230 52.09 -14.86 -13.99
N SER A 231 51.77 -14.93 -15.28
CA SER A 231 50.68 -15.72 -15.89
C SER A 231 51.27 -16.63 -16.98
N PRO A 232 50.54 -17.58 -17.59
CA PRO A 232 49.72 -18.70 -17.08
C PRO A 232 50.30 -20.08 -17.56
N PRO A 233 49.63 -21.24 -17.41
CA PRO A 233 48.77 -21.75 -18.50
C PRO A 233 47.55 -22.60 -18.08
N ARG A 234 46.75 -22.98 -19.10
CA ARG A 234 45.50 -23.76 -19.10
C ARG A 234 45.64 -25.21 -18.56
N GLY A 235 44.58 -25.69 -17.90
CA GLY A 235 44.08 -27.07 -18.07
C GLY A 235 44.02 -27.96 -16.81
N VAL A 236 42.84 -28.60 -16.66
CA VAL A 236 42.53 -29.87 -15.95
C VAL A 236 42.07 -29.81 -14.47
N LEU A 237 40.76 -30.04 -14.32
CA LEU A 237 39.99 -30.85 -13.34
C LEU A 237 40.62 -31.16 -11.96
N SER A 238 39.90 -30.81 -10.89
CA SER A 238 39.14 -31.75 -10.04
C SER A 238 39.13 -31.38 -8.54
N ALA A 239 37.95 -31.55 -7.94
CA ALA A 239 37.66 -31.89 -6.54
C ALA A 239 37.94 -30.86 -5.44
N TYR A 240 36.88 -30.16 -5.02
CA TYR A 240 36.59 -29.99 -3.60
C TYR A 240 35.10 -30.29 -3.35
N ASP A 241 34.87 -31.48 -2.79
CA ASP A 241 33.62 -31.90 -2.17
C ASP A 241 33.31 -31.04 -0.94
N HIS A 242 32.12 -30.41 -0.94
CA HIS A 242 31.37 -30.18 0.28
C HIS A 242 29.85 -30.35 0.02
N PRO A 243 29.12 -30.88 1.02
CA PRO A 243 27.91 -31.67 0.82
C PRO A 243 26.68 -30.83 0.47
N MET A 244 25.78 -31.48 -0.27
CA MET A 244 24.51 -30.99 -0.78
C MET A 244 23.67 -30.24 0.27
N ALA A 245 23.38 -28.99 -0.03
CA ALA A 245 22.16 -28.30 0.38
C ALA A 245 21.64 -27.55 -0.86
N ASP A 246 20.92 -28.28 -1.69
CA ASP A 246 20.16 -27.74 -2.83
C ASP A 246 18.80 -28.45 -2.86
N MET A 247 17.84 -27.78 -3.50
CA MET A 247 16.50 -28.24 -3.90
C MET A 247 15.33 -27.59 -3.15
N THR A 248 15.14 -26.29 -3.40
CA THR A 248 13.81 -25.74 -3.83
C THR A 248 13.95 -24.53 -4.79
N GLU A 249 15.13 -24.21 -5.32
CA GLU A 249 15.29 -23.11 -6.28
C GLU A 249 15.53 -23.62 -7.70
N THR A 250 14.47 -23.69 -8.50
CA THR A 250 14.61 -23.75 -9.96
C THR A 250 14.63 -22.34 -10.54
N THR A 251 15.81 -21.98 -11.07
CA THR A 251 16.28 -20.71 -11.70
C THR A 251 16.97 -19.74 -10.72
N PRO A 252 18.23 -19.31 -10.98
CA PRO A 252 18.98 -18.45 -10.07
C PRO A 252 18.18 -17.18 -9.84
N GLY A 253 17.73 -16.99 -8.60
CA GLY A 253 16.88 -15.88 -8.22
C GLY A 253 17.54 -14.55 -8.60
N TRP A 254 16.70 -13.60 -9.02
CA TRP A 254 17.03 -12.17 -9.01
C TRP A 254 17.78 -11.76 -7.73
N LEU A 255 17.41 -12.39 -6.60
CA LEU A 255 17.99 -12.20 -5.28
C LEU A 255 18.95 -13.35 -4.97
N SER A 256 20.10 -13.02 -4.37
CA SER A 256 20.91 -14.04 -3.69
C SER A 256 20.11 -14.69 -2.55
N PRO A 257 20.48 -15.89 -2.09
CA PRO A 257 19.82 -16.53 -0.95
C PRO A 257 19.73 -15.62 0.30
N ASP A 258 20.81 -14.88 0.60
CA ASP A 258 20.87 -13.93 1.71
C ASP A 258 19.90 -12.74 1.51
N ASP A 259 19.84 -12.19 0.30
CA ASP A 259 18.92 -11.10 -0.03
C ASP A 259 17.45 -11.57 0.04
N LEU A 260 17.19 -12.82 -0.35
CA LEU A 260 15.88 -13.43 -0.25
C LEU A 260 15.46 -13.60 1.22
N GLU A 261 16.34 -14.11 2.07
CA GLU A 261 16.07 -14.27 3.50
C GLU A 261 15.81 -12.91 4.17
N LEU A 262 16.63 -11.91 3.85
CA LEU A 262 16.44 -10.54 4.34
C LEU A 262 15.13 -9.93 3.84
N THR A 263 14.73 -10.22 2.61
CA THR A 263 13.45 -9.76 2.06
C THR A 263 12.28 -10.44 2.76
N ARG A 264 12.31 -11.77 2.94
CA ARG A 264 11.28 -12.54 3.66
C ARG A 264 11.07 -12.05 5.09
N ALA A 265 12.15 -11.63 5.76
CA ALA A 265 12.10 -11.10 7.12
C ALA A 265 11.52 -9.68 7.22
N ARG A 266 11.41 -8.95 6.11
CA ARG A 266 11.09 -7.50 6.12
C ARG A 266 9.86 -7.12 5.31
N MET A 267 9.47 -7.94 4.34
CA MET A 267 8.43 -7.64 3.37
C MET A 267 7.53 -8.86 3.14
N PRO A 268 6.21 -8.67 3.02
CA PRO A 268 5.34 -9.67 2.43
C PRO A 268 5.78 -9.96 0.98
N ILE A 269 5.76 -11.23 0.58
CA ILE A 269 6.15 -11.68 -0.76
C ILE A 269 4.90 -11.95 -1.59
N LEU A 270 4.85 -11.40 -2.81
CA LEU A 270 3.74 -11.63 -3.73
C LEU A 270 3.81 -13.05 -4.30
N TYR A 271 2.69 -13.77 -4.20
CA TYR A 271 2.52 -15.14 -4.67
C TYR A 271 1.28 -15.26 -5.58
N VAL A 272 1.22 -16.38 -6.30
CA VAL A 272 -0.01 -16.87 -6.93
C VAL A 272 -0.26 -18.31 -6.47
N ASP A 273 -1.53 -18.63 -6.29
CA ASP A 273 -2.03 -20.01 -6.20
C ASP A 273 -2.95 -20.26 -7.38
N ALA A 274 -2.71 -21.33 -8.12
CA ALA A 274 -3.57 -21.79 -9.19
C ALA A 274 -4.20 -23.12 -8.77
N VAL A 275 -5.52 -23.20 -8.90
CA VAL A 275 -6.33 -24.41 -8.74
C VAL A 275 -6.59 -24.95 -10.15
N PRO A 276 -5.83 -25.96 -10.62
CA PRO A 276 -6.02 -26.52 -11.96
C PRO A 276 -7.33 -27.30 -12.00
N VAL A 277 -8.16 -27.04 -13.01
CA VAL A 277 -9.45 -27.73 -13.16
C VAL A 277 -9.65 -28.29 -14.57
N ARG A 278 -10.37 -29.41 -14.66
CA ARG A 278 -11.04 -29.83 -15.89
C ARG A 278 -12.45 -29.28 -15.88
N VAL A 279 -12.90 -28.81 -17.04
CA VAL A 279 -14.25 -28.30 -17.25
C VAL A 279 -14.91 -29.04 -18.39
N ASP A 280 -16.23 -29.13 -18.37
CA ASP A 280 -17.01 -29.61 -19.53
C ASP A 280 -17.21 -28.50 -20.58
N ASP A 281 -18.00 -28.80 -21.62
CA ASP A 281 -18.29 -27.86 -22.72
C ASP A 281 -19.10 -26.63 -22.27
N SER A 282 -19.78 -26.71 -21.12
CA SER A 282 -20.53 -25.60 -20.52
C SER A 282 -19.68 -24.73 -19.59
N GLY A 283 -18.47 -25.19 -19.24
CA GLY A 283 -17.56 -24.51 -18.31
C GLY A 283 -17.71 -24.96 -16.85
N GLU A 284 -18.56 -25.96 -16.58
CA GLU A 284 -18.74 -26.53 -15.24
C GLU A 284 -17.49 -27.34 -14.84
N VAL A 285 -17.06 -27.19 -13.58
CA VAL A 285 -15.86 -27.88 -13.08
C VAL A 285 -16.19 -29.35 -12.83
N THR A 286 -15.52 -30.24 -13.57
CA THR A 286 -15.69 -31.70 -13.42
C THR A 286 -14.62 -32.33 -12.54
N HIS A 287 -13.39 -31.80 -12.58
CA HIS A 287 -12.28 -32.33 -11.78
C HIS A 287 -11.30 -31.23 -11.35
N ILE A 288 -10.62 -31.46 -10.23
CA ILE A 288 -9.60 -30.59 -9.65
C ILE A 288 -8.29 -31.38 -9.58
N GLY A 289 -7.23 -30.80 -10.13
CA GLY A 289 -5.89 -31.40 -10.16
C GLY A 289 -5.10 -31.02 -8.93
N LEU A 290 -4.67 -32.00 -8.13
CA LEU A 290 -3.82 -31.79 -6.96
C LEU A 290 -2.49 -32.51 -7.14
N LEU A 291 -1.41 -31.77 -6.89
CA LEU A 291 -0.05 -32.31 -6.94
C LEU A 291 0.23 -33.08 -5.67
N LEU A 292 0.90 -34.21 -5.79
CA LEU A 292 1.48 -34.93 -4.66
C LEU A 292 2.95 -34.53 -4.52
N ARG A 293 3.36 -34.03 -3.35
CA ARG A 293 4.72 -33.54 -3.10
C ARG A 293 5.28 -34.14 -1.81
N ILE A 294 6.61 -34.23 -1.73
CA ILE A 294 7.32 -34.54 -0.50
C ILE A 294 7.81 -33.23 0.12
N GLY A 295 7.38 -32.96 1.35
CA GLY A 295 7.85 -31.84 2.16
C GLY A 295 9.29 -32.05 2.63
N PRO A 296 9.97 -30.99 3.11
CA PRO A 296 11.36 -31.07 3.58
C PRO A 296 11.54 -31.97 4.81
N ASP A 297 10.47 -32.26 5.54
CA ASP A 297 10.41 -33.22 6.65
C ASP A 297 10.12 -34.66 6.19
N GLY A 298 10.07 -34.90 4.88
CA GLY A 298 9.73 -36.20 4.28
C GLY A 298 8.23 -36.50 4.25
N SER A 299 7.37 -35.59 4.73
CA SER A 299 5.92 -35.79 4.70
C SER A 299 5.39 -35.73 3.27
N VAL A 300 4.55 -36.70 2.89
CA VAL A 300 3.82 -36.63 1.62
C VAL A 300 2.58 -35.79 1.83
N SER A 301 2.39 -34.77 1.00
CA SER A 301 1.22 -33.88 1.08
C SER A 301 0.70 -33.53 -0.30
N ARG A 302 -0.57 -33.13 -0.33
CA ARG A 302 -1.19 -32.57 -1.52
C ARG A 302 -1.01 -31.06 -1.57
N ALA A 303 -0.77 -30.54 -2.76
CA ALA A 303 -0.52 -29.13 -2.98
C ALA A 303 -1.23 -28.60 -4.23
N LEU A 304 -1.56 -27.31 -4.18
CA LEU A 304 -1.92 -26.51 -5.35
C LEU A 304 -0.66 -26.10 -6.12
N VAL A 305 -0.84 -25.64 -7.36
CA VAL A 305 0.24 -24.98 -8.11
C VAL A 305 0.46 -23.62 -7.48
N SER A 306 1.64 -23.38 -6.91
CA SER A 306 1.88 -22.19 -6.09
C SER A 306 3.30 -21.67 -6.24
N GLY A 307 3.46 -20.35 -6.22
CA GLY A 307 4.79 -19.77 -6.15
C GLY A 307 4.87 -18.26 -6.28
N ARG A 308 6.10 -17.75 -6.12
CA ARG A 308 6.43 -16.32 -6.19
C ARG A 308 6.09 -15.71 -7.55
N VAL A 309 5.64 -14.47 -7.52
CA VAL A 309 5.71 -13.56 -8.67
C VAL A 309 7.09 -12.89 -8.65
N LEU A 310 7.83 -13.01 -9.75
CA LEU A 310 9.16 -12.43 -9.86
C LEU A 310 9.08 -10.91 -10.09
N HIS A 311 10.15 -10.20 -9.75
CA HIS A 311 10.21 -8.78 -10.05
C HIS A 311 10.24 -8.58 -11.57
N HIS A 312 9.47 -7.58 -12.06
CA HIS A 312 9.19 -7.35 -13.49
C HIS A 312 8.39 -8.46 -14.20
N GLU A 313 7.78 -9.39 -13.46
CA GLU A 313 6.86 -10.38 -14.01
C GLU A 313 5.41 -9.96 -13.79
N ARG A 314 4.55 -10.11 -14.80
CA ARG A 314 3.11 -9.92 -14.62
C ARG A 314 2.51 -11.13 -13.88
N VAL A 315 1.50 -10.91 -13.05
CA VAL A 315 0.78 -11.99 -12.33
C VAL A 315 0.32 -13.11 -13.28
N ARG A 316 -0.20 -12.76 -14.46
CA ARG A 316 -0.62 -13.75 -15.47
C ARG A 316 0.53 -14.55 -16.07
N GLU A 317 1.73 -13.97 -16.17
CA GLU A 317 2.94 -14.68 -16.62
C GLU A 317 3.44 -15.62 -15.53
N ALA A 318 3.37 -15.20 -14.26
CA ALA A 318 3.67 -16.06 -13.13
C ALA A 318 2.74 -17.29 -13.08
N LEU A 319 1.45 -17.12 -13.35
CA LEU A 319 0.50 -18.24 -13.48
C LEU A 319 0.93 -19.21 -14.58
N VAL A 320 1.20 -18.72 -15.79
CA VAL A 320 1.68 -19.56 -16.91
C VAL A 320 2.96 -20.29 -16.51
N ARG A 321 3.95 -19.57 -15.98
CA ARG A 321 5.24 -20.15 -15.60
C ARG A 321 5.09 -21.24 -14.55
N HIS A 322 4.31 -21.03 -13.49
CA HIS A 322 4.12 -22.04 -12.44
C HIS A 322 3.27 -23.22 -12.91
N LEU A 323 2.23 -23.00 -13.72
CA LEU A 323 1.44 -24.07 -14.31
C LEU A 323 2.27 -24.92 -15.28
N GLU A 324 3.07 -24.31 -16.15
CA GLU A 324 3.98 -25.04 -17.05
C GLU A 324 5.08 -25.77 -16.26
N LYS A 325 5.63 -25.12 -15.22
CA LYS A 325 6.65 -25.70 -14.34
C LYS A 325 6.15 -26.98 -13.67
N ASP A 326 4.92 -26.97 -13.17
CA ASP A 326 4.40 -28.05 -12.32
C ASP A 326 3.58 -29.09 -13.11
N LEU A 327 2.85 -28.68 -14.15
CA LEU A 327 1.97 -29.53 -14.96
C LEU A 327 2.55 -29.89 -16.34
N GLY A 328 3.66 -29.27 -16.73
CA GLY A 328 4.30 -29.44 -18.02
C GLY A 328 3.80 -28.49 -19.12
N PRO A 329 4.57 -28.37 -20.23
CA PRO A 329 4.31 -27.37 -21.29
C PRO A 329 3.04 -27.64 -22.09
N MET A 330 2.57 -28.90 -22.10
CA MET A 330 1.36 -29.31 -22.82
C MET A 330 0.09 -29.23 -21.97
N ALA A 331 0.13 -28.63 -20.77
CA ALA A 331 -1.06 -28.49 -19.92
C ALA A 331 -2.13 -27.56 -20.54
N LEU A 332 -1.73 -26.66 -21.44
CA LEU A 332 -2.61 -25.69 -22.12
C LEU A 332 -3.54 -24.93 -21.13
N PRO A 333 -2.98 -24.17 -20.18
CA PRO A 333 -3.76 -23.44 -19.19
C PRO A 333 -4.52 -22.27 -19.83
N ARG A 334 -5.82 -22.16 -19.52
CA ARG A 334 -6.67 -21.03 -19.91
C ARG A 334 -6.63 -19.97 -18.82
N ILE A 335 -5.64 -19.09 -18.89
CA ILE A 335 -5.45 -18.02 -17.89
C ILE A 335 -6.65 -17.06 -17.91
N PRO A 336 -7.23 -16.70 -16.74
CA PRO A 336 -8.33 -15.75 -16.67
C PRO A 336 -8.02 -14.41 -17.36
N VAL A 337 -9.00 -13.90 -18.10
CA VAL A 337 -8.89 -12.58 -18.75
C VAL A 337 -8.80 -11.50 -17.68
N SER A 338 -9.72 -11.54 -16.70
CA SER A 338 -9.70 -10.64 -15.54
C SER A 338 -8.51 -10.95 -14.62
N PRO A 339 -7.79 -9.94 -14.13
CA PRO A 339 -6.76 -10.12 -13.13
C PRO A 339 -7.33 -10.32 -11.71
N GLN A 340 -8.64 -10.16 -11.52
CA GLN A 340 -9.30 -10.38 -10.23
C GLN A 340 -9.15 -11.85 -9.80
N PRO A 341 -8.48 -12.13 -8.67
CA PRO A 341 -8.47 -13.48 -8.11
C PRO A 341 -9.82 -13.80 -7.47
N PHE A 342 -10.13 -15.09 -7.28
CA PHE A 342 -11.36 -15.46 -6.56
C PHE A 342 -11.24 -15.19 -5.06
N THR A 343 -10.00 -15.17 -4.54
CA THR A 343 -9.68 -14.78 -3.17
C THR A 343 -8.20 -14.40 -3.04
N ILE A 344 -7.82 -13.80 -1.91
CA ILE A 344 -6.43 -13.58 -1.53
C ILE A 344 -6.13 -14.51 -0.34
N ALA A 345 -5.09 -15.34 -0.48
CA ALA A 345 -4.60 -16.18 0.60
C ALA A 345 -3.37 -15.52 1.24
N GLU A 346 -3.54 -15.04 2.48
CA GLU A 346 -2.48 -14.37 3.25
C GLU A 346 -1.80 -15.39 4.17
N TYR A 347 -0.70 -15.99 3.71
CA TYR A 347 0.11 -16.95 4.45
C TYR A 347 1.00 -16.20 5.45
N PHE A 348 0.71 -16.33 6.74
CA PHE A 348 1.54 -15.75 7.79
C PHE A 348 2.61 -16.73 8.28
N PRO A 349 3.79 -16.23 8.69
CA PRO A 349 4.80 -17.06 9.38
C PRO A 349 4.40 -17.37 10.82
N THR A 350 3.39 -16.67 11.36
CA THR A 350 2.83 -16.92 12.68
C THR A 350 1.52 -17.68 12.54
N GLN A 351 1.44 -18.86 13.14
CA GLN A 351 0.22 -19.67 13.13
C GLN A 351 -0.95 -18.95 13.80
N GLY A 352 -2.16 -19.17 13.28
CA GLY A 352 -3.42 -18.70 13.89
C GLY A 352 -3.81 -17.26 13.58
N VAL A 353 -3.00 -16.49 12.85
CA VAL A 353 -3.38 -15.13 12.40
C VAL A 353 -4.43 -15.19 11.29
N THR A 354 -4.22 -16.06 10.31
CA THR A 354 -5.17 -16.40 9.25
C THR A 354 -5.27 -17.94 9.16
N PRO A 355 -6.20 -18.48 8.34
CA PRO A 355 -6.22 -19.90 8.03
C PRO A 355 -4.98 -20.40 7.27
N PHE A 356 -4.11 -19.50 6.79
CA PHE A 356 -2.99 -19.80 5.91
C PHE A 356 -1.65 -19.58 6.60
N HIS A 357 -0.73 -20.54 6.47
CA HIS A 357 0.54 -20.51 7.18
C HIS A 357 1.71 -20.97 6.29
N ASP A 358 2.76 -20.16 6.22
CA ASP A 358 4.05 -20.51 5.63
C ASP A 358 5.16 -20.14 6.63
N PRO A 359 5.84 -21.11 7.27
CA PRO A 359 6.83 -20.82 8.30
C PRO A 359 8.05 -20.04 7.78
N ARG A 360 8.25 -19.99 6.46
CA ARG A 360 9.41 -19.36 5.84
C ARG A 360 9.26 -17.85 5.69
N GLN A 361 8.02 -17.35 5.57
CA GLN A 361 7.76 -15.97 5.11
C GLN A 361 6.30 -15.55 5.29
N HIS A 362 6.05 -14.24 5.28
CA HIS A 362 4.72 -13.71 4.99
C HIS A 362 4.53 -13.68 3.48
N ALA A 363 3.57 -14.43 2.94
CA ALA A 363 3.22 -14.40 1.52
C ALA A 363 1.76 -13.95 1.32
N VAL A 364 1.55 -13.06 0.35
CA VAL A 364 0.22 -12.60 -0.08
C VAL A 364 -0.03 -13.20 -1.46
N SER A 365 -0.91 -14.18 -1.52
CA SER A 365 -1.14 -14.97 -2.72
C SER A 365 -2.45 -14.63 -3.41
N LEU A 366 -2.38 -14.31 -4.70
CA LEU A 366 -3.55 -14.11 -5.55
C LEU A 366 -4.00 -15.48 -6.09
N ALA A 367 -5.17 -15.94 -5.67
CA ALA A 367 -5.64 -17.29 -5.99
C ALA A 367 -6.59 -17.30 -7.20
N TYR A 368 -6.35 -18.23 -8.13
CA TYR A 368 -7.11 -18.36 -9.37
C TYR A 368 -7.55 -19.80 -9.61
N VAL A 369 -8.77 -19.97 -10.12
CA VAL A 369 -9.18 -21.23 -10.75
C VAL A 369 -8.74 -21.17 -12.21
N VAL A 370 -7.99 -22.17 -12.67
CA VAL A 370 -7.41 -22.18 -14.02
C VAL A 370 -7.78 -23.46 -14.75
N PRO A 371 -8.69 -23.41 -15.74
CA PRO A 371 -8.98 -24.55 -16.58
C PRO A 371 -7.74 -24.97 -17.37
N VAL A 372 -7.46 -26.28 -17.40
CA VAL A 372 -6.38 -26.86 -18.21
C VAL A 372 -6.99 -27.82 -19.24
N ALA A 373 -6.62 -27.63 -20.50
CA ALA A 373 -7.22 -28.36 -21.61
C ALA A 373 -6.33 -29.48 -22.16
N GLY A 374 -5.02 -29.41 -21.93
CA GLY A 374 -4.07 -30.36 -22.51
C GLY A 374 -3.62 -31.44 -21.53
N ASP A 375 -2.61 -32.19 -21.91
CA ASP A 375 -2.07 -33.30 -21.11
C ASP A 375 -1.14 -32.78 -20.02
N CYS A 376 -1.46 -33.10 -18.78
CA CYS A 376 -0.67 -32.69 -17.62
C CYS A 376 0.24 -33.83 -17.18
N HIS A 377 1.52 -33.53 -17.02
CA HIS A 377 2.53 -34.44 -16.50
C HIS A 377 3.22 -33.77 -15.31
N PRO A 378 3.19 -34.37 -14.10
CA PRO A 378 3.86 -33.80 -12.95
C PRO A 378 5.35 -33.63 -13.23
N ARG A 379 5.91 -32.49 -12.87
CA ARG A 379 7.33 -32.17 -13.07
C ARG A 379 7.99 -31.67 -11.79
N GLN A 380 9.33 -31.75 -11.78
CA GLN A 380 10.19 -31.35 -10.67
C GLN A 380 9.91 -32.16 -9.39
N ASP A 381 9.53 -31.49 -8.32
CA ASP A 381 9.35 -32.07 -6.98
C ASP A 381 7.95 -32.68 -6.78
N ALA A 382 7.09 -32.61 -7.81
CA ALA A 382 5.80 -33.29 -7.81
C ALA A 382 5.99 -34.78 -8.14
N LEU A 383 5.65 -35.64 -7.20
CA LEU A 383 5.63 -37.09 -7.37
C LEU A 383 4.55 -37.53 -8.35
N ASP A 384 3.38 -36.89 -8.26
CA ASP A 384 2.20 -37.26 -9.02
C ASP A 384 1.25 -36.07 -9.18
N LEU A 385 0.31 -36.18 -10.12
CA LEU A 385 -0.83 -35.28 -10.29
C LEU A 385 -2.09 -36.13 -10.35
N VAL A 386 -2.98 -35.95 -9.36
CA VAL A 386 -4.22 -36.72 -9.28
C VAL A 386 -5.41 -35.79 -9.48
N TRP A 387 -6.36 -36.22 -10.29
CA TRP A 387 -7.61 -35.52 -10.60
C TRP A 387 -8.73 -36.04 -9.69
N PHE A 388 -9.37 -35.13 -8.96
CA PHE A 388 -10.48 -35.43 -8.05
C PHE A 388 -11.75 -34.78 -8.54
N THR A 389 -12.88 -35.47 -8.40
CA THR A 389 -14.20 -34.82 -8.51
C THR A 389 -14.36 -33.76 -7.41
N PRO A 390 -15.24 -32.75 -7.57
CA PRO A 390 -15.51 -31.77 -6.53
C PRO A 390 -15.89 -32.39 -5.18
N GLN A 391 -16.64 -33.49 -5.20
CA GLN A 391 -17.06 -34.24 -4.02
C GLN A 391 -15.83 -34.84 -3.31
N GLU A 392 -14.95 -35.52 -4.03
CA GLU A 392 -13.71 -36.09 -3.46
C GLU A 392 -12.77 -34.98 -2.95
N ALA A 393 -12.66 -33.88 -3.71
CA ALA A 393 -11.85 -32.72 -3.35
C ALA A 393 -12.34 -32.00 -2.08
N SER A 394 -13.63 -32.10 -1.79
CA SER A 394 -14.22 -31.56 -0.56
C SER A 394 -14.08 -32.46 0.66
N SER A 395 -13.62 -33.72 0.49
CA SER A 395 -13.60 -34.71 1.56
C SER A 395 -12.69 -34.29 2.74
N PRO A 396 -13.11 -34.49 4.00
CA PRO A 396 -12.30 -34.13 5.16
C PRO A 396 -10.91 -34.77 5.17
N GLN A 397 -10.78 -35.98 4.61
CA GLN A 397 -9.53 -36.71 4.49
C GLN A 397 -8.56 -35.97 3.56
N LEU A 398 -9.00 -35.62 2.35
CA LEU A 398 -8.16 -34.88 1.41
C LEU A 398 -7.76 -33.50 1.95
N GLN A 399 -8.67 -32.85 2.68
CA GLN A 399 -8.40 -31.56 3.33
C GLN A 399 -7.28 -31.65 4.38
N GLN A 400 -7.14 -32.79 5.06
CA GLN A 400 -6.07 -33.05 6.03
C GLN A 400 -4.72 -33.38 5.36
N GLU A 401 -4.74 -33.87 4.13
CA GLU A 401 -3.53 -34.13 3.34
C GLU A 401 -2.86 -32.83 2.80
N MET A 402 -3.55 -31.69 2.89
CA MET A 402 -3.06 -30.40 2.40
C MET A 402 -2.43 -29.57 3.52
N GLN A 403 -1.24 -29.03 3.28
CA GLN A 403 -0.50 -28.25 4.27
C GLN A 403 -0.75 -26.74 4.15
N GLY A 404 -0.36 -26.00 5.19
CA GLY A 404 -0.32 -24.52 5.17
C GLY A 404 -1.67 -23.83 4.98
N GLY A 405 -2.79 -24.54 5.20
CA GLY A 405 -4.13 -24.01 4.97
C GLY A 405 -4.63 -24.13 3.53
N GLN A 406 -3.90 -24.80 2.63
CA GLN A 406 -4.32 -24.94 1.22
C GLN A 406 -5.63 -25.73 1.06
N GLY A 407 -6.01 -26.60 2.01
CA GLY A 407 -7.34 -27.21 2.01
C GLY A 407 -8.46 -26.16 2.13
N VAL A 408 -8.29 -25.18 3.01
CA VAL A 408 -9.23 -24.05 3.14
C VAL A 408 -9.33 -23.28 1.82
N LEU A 409 -8.20 -23.04 1.16
CA LEU A 409 -8.16 -22.36 -0.14
C LEU A 409 -8.87 -23.18 -1.23
N LEU A 410 -8.70 -24.50 -1.24
CA LEU A 410 -9.38 -25.40 -2.15
C LEU A 410 -10.91 -25.37 -1.93
N ARG A 411 -11.39 -25.35 -0.69
CA ARG A 411 -12.83 -25.19 -0.41
C ARG A 411 -13.35 -23.84 -0.85
N GLN A 412 -12.59 -22.76 -0.68
CA GLN A 412 -12.96 -21.45 -1.20
C GLN A 412 -13.06 -21.46 -2.74
N ALA A 413 -12.16 -22.17 -3.42
CA ALA A 413 -12.21 -22.34 -4.87
C ALA A 413 -13.46 -23.12 -5.29
N LEU A 414 -13.75 -24.24 -4.63
CA LEU A 414 -14.95 -25.05 -4.87
C LEU A 414 -16.24 -24.26 -4.65
N ALA A 415 -16.31 -23.44 -3.59
CA ALA A 415 -17.45 -22.54 -3.36
C ALA A 415 -17.56 -21.47 -4.45
N HIS A 416 -16.43 -20.91 -4.89
CA HIS A 416 -16.41 -19.90 -5.95
C HIS A 416 -16.94 -20.43 -7.30
N VAL A 417 -16.68 -21.70 -7.62
CA VAL A 417 -17.18 -22.35 -8.84
C VAL A 417 -18.54 -23.02 -8.67
N GLY A 418 -19.23 -22.79 -7.54
CA GLY A 418 -20.57 -23.34 -7.29
C GLY A 418 -20.62 -24.83 -6.97
N CYS A 419 -19.48 -25.46 -6.64
CA CYS A 419 -19.41 -26.89 -6.28
C CYS A 419 -19.51 -27.16 -4.77
N LEU A 420 -19.64 -26.14 -3.93
CA LEU A 420 -19.93 -26.26 -2.51
C LEU A 420 -21.10 -25.32 -2.16
N SER A 421 -22.10 -25.88 -1.45
CA SER A 421 -23.27 -25.18 -0.92
C SER A 421 -23.05 -24.66 0.49
#